data_AF-A0A351BKH2-F1
#
_entry.id   AF-A0A351BKH2-F1
#
_cell.length_a   1.000
_cell.length_b   1.000
_cell.length_c   1.000
_cell.angle_alpha   90.00
_cell.angle_beta   90.00
_cell.angle_gamma   90.00
#
_symmetry.space_group_name_H-M   'P 1'
#
loop_
_entity.id
_entity.type
_entity.pdbx_description
1 polymer ?
#
loop_
_entity_poly.entity_id
_entity_poly.type
_entity_poly.pdbx_seq_one_letter_code
_entity_poly.pdbx_strand_id
1 'polypeptide(L)'
;AARAQRAQIIVANSHAAPSAQRLQVPLLRAGFPLYDWVGGYARTWAGYRGARQALFDIANLFLGSHHDIPVHRSIYRVGDDGDAPPRAPSDAGLVHH
;
A
#
# COMPACT_ATOMS: atom_id res chain seq x y z
N ALA A 1 10.28 19.43 -0.04
CA ALA A 1 8.90 19.68 -0.51
C ALA A 1 7.95 18.51 -0.20
N ALA A 2 8.11 17.33 -0.81
CA ALA A 2 7.15 16.21 -0.69
C ALA A 2 6.79 15.81 0.76
N ARG A 3 7.79 15.66 1.65
CA ARG A 3 7.54 15.36 3.07
C ARG A 3 6.78 16.48 3.79
N ALA A 4 7.13 17.73 3.54
CA ALA A 4 6.48 18.89 4.14
C ALA A 4 5.01 19.04 3.69
N GLN A 5 4.71 18.59 2.46
CA GLN A 5 3.36 18.61 1.89
C GLN A 5 2.58 17.31 2.12
N ARG A 6 3.12 16.36 2.90
CA ARG A 6 2.48 15.07 3.22
C ARG A 6 2.03 14.29 1.98
N ALA A 7 2.92 14.19 0.98
CA ALA A 7 2.67 13.35 -0.18
C ALA A 7 2.38 11.90 0.27
N GLN A 8 1.34 11.28 -0.29
CA GLN A 8 0.90 9.93 0.08
C GLN A 8 1.30 8.86 -0.93
N ILE A 9 1.73 9.27 -2.14
CA ILE A 9 2.19 8.40 -3.21
C ILE A 9 3.19 9.16 -4.07
N ILE A 10 4.16 8.45 -4.65
CA ILE A 10 5.05 8.97 -5.69
C ILE A 10 4.70 8.27 -7.01
N VAL A 11 4.56 9.03 -8.09
CA VAL A 11 4.38 8.50 -9.45
C VAL A 11 5.62 8.86 -10.26
N ALA A 12 6.48 7.88 -10.52
CA ALA A 12 7.79 8.11 -11.15
C ALA A 12 8.43 6.81 -11.66
N ASN A 13 9.57 6.92 -12.32
CA ASN A 13 10.34 5.78 -12.84
C ASN A 13 11.18 5.09 -11.74
N SER A 14 11.95 4.06 -12.10
CA SER A 14 12.73 3.24 -11.13
C SER A 14 13.75 4.04 -10.32
N HIS A 15 14.26 5.17 -10.83
CA HIS A 15 15.20 6.00 -10.06
C HIS A 15 14.57 6.63 -8.82
N ALA A 16 13.25 6.72 -8.74
CA ALA A 16 12.57 7.25 -7.58
C ALA A 16 12.47 6.24 -6.42
N ALA A 17 12.82 4.96 -6.61
CA ALA A 17 12.69 3.93 -5.58
C ALA A 17 13.43 4.27 -4.27
N PRO A 18 14.70 4.74 -4.28
CA PRO A 18 15.38 5.15 -3.05
C PRO A 18 14.71 6.33 -2.36
N SER A 19 14.16 7.27 -3.13
CA SER A 19 13.45 8.43 -2.60
C SER A 19 12.11 8.04 -1.96
N ALA A 20 11.36 7.16 -2.59
CA ALA A 20 10.11 6.60 -2.06
C ALA A 20 10.34 5.83 -0.76
N GLN A 21 11.40 5.02 -0.71
CA GLN A 21 11.80 4.28 0.49
C GLN A 21 12.14 5.23 1.65
N ARG A 22 12.93 6.28 1.41
CA ARG A 22 13.30 7.29 2.43
C ARG A 22 12.09 8.07 2.95
N LEU A 23 11.10 8.30 2.09
CA LEU A 23 9.88 9.01 2.44
C LEU A 23 8.81 8.09 3.05
N GLN A 24 9.01 6.76 3.01
CA GLN A 24 8.05 5.73 3.42
C GLN A 24 6.68 5.90 2.75
N VAL A 25 6.69 6.18 1.45
CA VAL A 25 5.48 6.32 0.64
C VAL A 25 5.52 5.34 -0.53
N PRO A 26 4.36 4.78 -0.95
CA PRO A 26 4.30 3.89 -2.10
C PRO A 26 4.76 4.57 -3.40
N LEU A 27 5.42 3.80 -4.26
CA LEU A 27 5.86 4.22 -5.59
C LEU A 27 5.04 3.52 -6.68
N LEU A 28 4.25 4.29 -7.43
CA LEU A 28 3.67 3.86 -8.69
C LEU A 28 4.71 4.05 -9.81
N ARG A 29 5.23 2.94 -10.34
CA ARG A 29 6.21 2.93 -11.42
C ARG A 29 5.58 3.37 -12.74
N ALA A 30 5.95 4.56 -13.21
CA ALA A 30 5.45 5.17 -14.43
C ALA A 30 6.55 5.96 -15.16
N GLY A 31 6.51 5.92 -16.49
CA GLY A 31 7.51 6.55 -17.35
C GLY A 31 8.79 5.71 -17.52
N PHE A 32 9.74 6.20 -18.30
CA PHE A 32 11.02 5.53 -18.56
C PHE A 32 12.11 6.07 -17.62
N PRO A 33 13.08 5.25 -17.16
CA PRO A 33 13.20 3.79 -17.33
C PRO A 33 12.58 2.96 -16.18
N LEU A 34 12.11 1.75 -16.51
CA LEU A 34 11.54 0.78 -15.55
C LEU A 34 12.38 -0.51 -15.47
N TYR A 35 13.63 -0.42 -15.01
CA TYR A 35 14.54 -1.57 -14.99
C TYR A 35 14.22 -2.58 -13.88
N ASP A 36 13.47 -2.18 -12.85
CA ASP A 36 13.10 -3.00 -11.70
C ASP A 36 11.66 -3.54 -11.79
N TRP A 37 11.00 -3.40 -12.95
CA TRP A 37 9.62 -3.82 -13.15
C TRP A 37 9.41 -4.50 -14.50
N VAL A 38 9.23 -5.82 -14.46
CA VAL A 38 9.03 -6.65 -15.63
C VAL A 38 7.73 -6.26 -16.34
N GLY A 39 7.79 -6.11 -17.67
CA GLY A 39 6.64 -5.74 -18.48
C GLY A 39 6.15 -4.29 -18.30
N GLY A 40 6.84 -3.47 -17.49
CA GLY A 40 6.44 -2.08 -17.24
C GLY A 40 6.41 -1.21 -18.51
N TYR A 41 7.26 -1.52 -19.49
CA TYR A 41 7.29 -0.86 -20.80
C TYR A 41 6.10 -1.22 -21.70
N ALA A 42 5.49 -2.39 -21.52
CA ALA A 42 4.34 -2.85 -22.31
C ALA A 42 3.00 -2.40 -21.71
N ARG A 43 3.04 -1.79 -20.52
CA ARG A 43 1.85 -1.34 -19.80
C ARG A 43 1.15 -0.19 -20.53
N THR A 44 -0.13 -0.38 -20.84
CA THR A 44 -0.99 0.68 -21.41
C THR A 44 -1.45 1.65 -20.31
N TRP A 45 -1.21 2.94 -20.51
CA TRP A 45 -1.68 4.01 -19.62
C TRP A 45 -2.89 4.76 -20.16
N ALA A 46 -2.99 4.89 -21.48
CA ALA A 46 -4.03 5.68 -22.14
C ALA A 46 -5.29 4.87 -22.46
N GLY A 47 -6.39 5.58 -22.68
CA GLY A 47 -7.71 5.01 -22.95
C GLY A 47 -8.40 4.44 -21.70
N TYR A 48 -9.69 4.13 -21.83
CA TYR A 48 -10.53 3.73 -20.68
C TYR A 48 -9.97 2.53 -19.91
N ARG A 49 -9.50 1.50 -20.62
CA ARG A 49 -8.93 0.31 -19.99
C ARG A 49 -7.64 0.63 -19.21
N GLY A 50 -6.75 1.43 -19.80
CA GLY A 50 -5.48 1.83 -19.18
C GLY A 50 -5.70 2.71 -17.95
N ALA A 51 -6.57 3.72 -18.07
CA ALA A 51 -6.92 4.59 -16.96
C ALA A 51 -7.58 3.83 -15.81
N ARG A 52 -8.52 2.92 -16.11
CA ARG A 52 -9.15 2.05 -15.10
C ARG A 52 -8.13 1.17 -14.39
N GLN A 53 -7.18 0.59 -15.13
CA GLN A 53 -6.11 -0.21 -14.52
C GLN A 53 -5.22 0.65 -13.61
N ALA A 54 -4.86 1.87 -14.04
CA ALA A 54 -4.09 2.78 -13.20
C ALA A 54 -4.81 3.13 -11.88
N LEU A 55 -6.14 3.32 -11.92
CA LEU A 55 -6.93 3.51 -10.70
C LEU A 55 -6.87 2.30 -9.77
N PHE A 56 -6.97 1.08 -10.30
CA PHE A 56 -6.83 -0.13 -9.49
C PHE A 56 -5.43 -0.27 -8.89
N ASP A 57 -4.39 0.05 -9.65
CA ASP A 57 -3.02 -0.03 -9.14
C ASP A 57 -2.78 0.98 -8.01
N ILE A 58 -3.33 2.20 -8.13
CA ILE A 58 -3.29 3.20 -7.05
C ILE A 58 -4.04 2.68 -5.82
N ALA A 59 -5.26 2.14 -5.99
CA ALA A 59 -6.04 1.60 -4.87
C ALA A 59 -5.29 0.45 -4.16
N ASN A 60 -4.71 -0.46 -4.92
CA ASN A 60 -3.93 -1.59 -4.39
C ASN A 60 -2.64 -1.12 -3.69
N LEU A 61 -1.97 -0.09 -4.21
CA LEU A 61 -0.81 0.51 -3.55
C LEU A 61 -1.17 1.08 -2.18
N PHE A 62 -2.31 1.77 -2.07
CA PHE A 62 -2.79 2.26 -0.78
C PHE A 62 -3.14 1.10 0.14
N LEU A 63 -3.86 0.09 -0.36
CA LEU A 63 -4.26 -1.07 0.44
C LEU A 63 -3.04 -1.84 0.99
N GLY A 64 -2.02 -2.06 0.17
CA GLY A 64 -0.78 -2.72 0.59
C GLY A 64 0.10 -1.85 1.50
N SER A 65 -0.13 -0.53 1.55
CA SER A 65 0.57 0.40 2.45
C SER A 65 -0.20 0.67 3.74
N HIS A 66 -1.46 0.21 3.86
CA HIS A 66 -2.26 0.44 5.05
C HIS A 66 -1.71 -0.37 6.23
N HIS A 67 -1.23 0.35 7.24
CA HIS A 67 -1.05 -0.18 8.59
C HIS A 67 -2.42 -0.50 9.19
N ASP A 68 -2.53 -1.61 9.92
CA ASP A 68 -3.77 -2.11 10.53
C ASP A 68 -4.62 -0.96 11.07
N ILE A 69 -5.88 -0.91 10.63
CA ILE A 69 -6.87 0.00 11.20
C ILE A 69 -6.94 -0.35 12.69
N PRO A 70 -6.60 0.58 13.60
CA PRO A 70 -6.60 0.28 15.01
C PRO A 70 -7.99 -0.21 15.39
N VAL A 71 -8.05 -1.39 16.01
CA VAL A 71 -9.31 -2.05 16.37
C VAL A 71 -10.18 -1.05 17.12
N HIS A 72 -11.30 -0.66 16.49
CA HIS A 72 -12.21 0.28 17.11
C HIS A 72 -12.87 -0.39 18.32
N ARG A 73 -12.56 0.11 19.52
CA ARG A 73 -13.20 -0.31 20.77
C ARG A 73 -14.35 0.66 21.05
N SER A 74 -15.58 0.19 20.90
CA SER A 74 -16.78 0.96 21.24
C SER A 74 -16.80 1.29 22.73
N ILE A 75 -17.17 2.53 23.07
CA ILE A 75 -17.41 3.00 24.44
C ILE A 75 -18.58 2.28 25.12
N TYR A 76 -19.45 1.62 24.34
CA TYR A 76 -20.57 0.81 24.84
C TYR A 76 -20.25 -0.68 24.89
N ARG A 77 -18.98 -1.09 24.71
CA ARG A 77 -18.60 -2.49 24.87
C ARG A 77 -18.79 -2.89 26.33
N VAL A 78 -19.92 -3.51 26.63
CA VAL A 78 -20.21 -4.16 27.91
C VAL A 78 -19.82 -5.62 27.76
N GLY A 79 -18.76 -6.03 28.46
CA GLY A 79 -18.24 -7.39 28.49
C GLY A 79 -17.30 -7.53 29.68
N ASP A 80 -17.67 -8.47 30.56
CA ASP A 80 -17.12 -8.83 31.86
C ASP A 80 -15.59 -8.98 31.90
N ASP A 81 -14.97 -8.71 33.05
CA ASP A 81 -13.51 -8.75 33.31
C ASP A 81 -12.89 -10.18 33.21
N GLY A 82 -13.59 -11.11 32.55
CA GLY A 82 -13.20 -12.52 32.37
C GLY A 82 -13.01 -13.00 30.92
N ASP A 83 -13.34 -12.22 29.89
CA ASP A 83 -13.26 -12.67 28.48
C ASP A 83 -12.06 -12.05 27.73
N ALA A 84 -10.85 -12.34 28.20
CA ALA A 84 -9.65 -12.13 27.40
C ALA A 84 -9.50 -13.35 26.46
N PRO A 85 -9.66 -13.20 25.12
CA PRO A 85 -9.36 -14.32 24.24
C PRO A 85 -7.87 -14.67 24.37
N PRO A 86 -7.50 -15.98 24.34
CA PRO A 86 -6.12 -16.38 24.40
C PRO A 86 -5.35 -15.65 23.30
N ARG A 87 -4.21 -15.06 23.67
CA ARG A 87 -3.27 -14.40 22.76
C ARG A 87 -3.07 -15.32 21.55
N ALA A 88 -3.58 -14.90 20.38
CA ALA A 88 -3.43 -15.70 19.17
C ALA A 88 -1.93 -16.00 18.96
N PRO A 89 -1.55 -17.26 18.74
CA PRO A 89 -0.16 -17.61 18.50
C PRO A 89 0.37 -16.79 17.33
N SER A 90 1.59 -16.28 17.48
CA SER A 90 2.27 -15.35 16.58
C SER A 90 2.61 -15.92 15.19
N ASP A 91 1.86 -16.92 14.72
CA ASP A 91 2.14 -17.67 13.49
C ASP A 91 0.93 -17.81 12.56
N ALA A 92 -0.24 -17.26 12.92
CA ALA A 92 -1.47 -17.38 12.12
C ALA A 92 -1.57 -16.35 10.97
N GLY A 93 -0.44 -16.04 10.32
CA GLY A 93 -0.37 -15.08 9.21
C GLY A 93 0.52 -15.49 8.02
N LEU A 94 1.23 -16.62 8.11
CA LEU A 94 1.97 -17.18 6.98
C LEU A 94 1.01 -17.89 6.03
N VAL A 95 0.36 -17.11 5.17
CA VAL A 95 -0.15 -17.64 3.90
C VAL A 95 1.05 -17.85 2.97
N HIS A 96 1.58 -19.06 2.97
CA HIS A 96 2.43 -19.55 1.88
C HIS A 96 1.57 -19.74 0.64
N HIS A 97 1.80 -18.90 -0.38
CA HIS A 97 1.59 -19.23 -1.78
C HIS A 97 2.67 -18.55 -2.63
#